data_AF-A1B8H0-F1
#
_entry.id   AF-A1B8H0-F1
#
_cell.length_a   1.000
_cell.length_b   1.000
_cell.length_c   1.000
_cell.angle_alpha   90.00
_cell.angle_beta   90.00
_cell.angle_gamma   90.00
#
_symmetry.space_group_name_H-M   'P 1'
#
loop_
_entity.id
_entity.type
_entity.pdbx_description
1 polymer ?
#
loop_
_entity_poly.entity_id
_entity_poly.type
_entity_poly.pdbx_seq_one_letter_code
_entity_poly.pdbx_strand_id
1 'polypeptide(L)'
;MTAAAPSRRSVDDPSAQDHHGAISMQNVAKSVASVREATRKKISDLIWAGFGDAGHTQKAVASAAARLTRISERQIINYMQRKHDAPHYIAEILEDYVVAKTERLARRIGGEP
;
A
#
# COMPACT_ATOMS: atom_id res chain seq x y z
N MET A 1 40.60 -61.22 24.35
CA MET A 1 39.42 -61.25 23.48
C MET A 1 38.64 -59.98 23.74
N THR A 2 38.74 -58.99 22.86
CA THR A 2 38.27 -57.62 23.10
C THR A 2 36.95 -57.43 22.35
N ALA A 3 35.85 -57.22 23.07
CA ALA A 3 34.54 -56.93 22.49
C ALA A 3 34.44 -55.44 22.14
N ALA A 4 34.17 -55.12 20.87
CA ALA A 4 33.96 -53.76 20.39
C ALA A 4 32.51 -53.31 20.66
N ALA A 5 32.35 -52.16 21.30
CA ALA A 5 31.06 -51.50 21.54
C ALA A 5 30.54 -50.78 20.28
N PRO A 6 29.22 -50.58 20.14
CA PRO A 6 28.59 -50.11 18.91
C PRO A 6 28.80 -48.60 18.66
N SER A 7 29.09 -48.28 17.40
CA SER A 7 29.24 -46.92 16.90
C SER A 7 27.88 -46.20 16.87
N ARG A 8 27.66 -45.27 17.82
CA ARG A 8 26.52 -44.34 17.78
C ARG A 8 26.78 -43.30 16.70
N ARG A 9 26.17 -43.47 15.52
CA ARG A 9 26.06 -42.39 14.54
C ARG A 9 25.17 -41.30 15.13
N SER A 10 25.78 -40.15 15.42
CA SER A 10 25.06 -38.94 15.74
C SER A 10 24.45 -38.38 14.47
N VAL A 11 23.17 -38.07 14.61
CA VAL A 11 22.27 -37.23 13.83
C VAL A 11 22.95 -36.22 12.90
N ASP A 12 22.55 -36.22 11.64
CA ASP A 12 22.38 -35.01 10.84
C ASP A 12 21.03 -35.16 10.12
N ASP A 13 19.99 -34.61 10.74
CA ASP A 13 18.68 -34.41 10.13
C ASP A 13 18.67 -32.96 9.59
N PRO A 14 18.86 -32.74 8.28
CA PRO A 14 18.91 -31.38 7.73
C PRO A 14 17.52 -30.74 7.61
N SER A 15 16.45 -31.42 8.04
CA SER A 15 15.08 -31.02 7.71
C SER A 15 14.52 -29.88 8.57
N ALA A 16 15.17 -29.45 9.66
CA ALA A 16 14.61 -28.46 10.58
C ALA A 16 14.91 -27.00 10.22
N GLN A 17 15.99 -26.72 9.48
CA GLN A 17 16.37 -25.33 9.16
C GLN A 17 15.51 -24.69 8.06
N ASP A 18 15.03 -25.48 7.08
CA ASP A 18 14.24 -24.97 5.96
C ASP A 18 12.83 -24.53 6.37
N HIS A 19 12.23 -25.20 7.37
CA HIS A 19 10.88 -24.86 7.84
C HIS A 19 10.83 -23.52 8.60
N HIS A 20 11.85 -23.20 9.41
CA HIS A 20 11.91 -21.93 10.14
C HIS A 20 12.14 -20.72 9.21
N GLY A 21 12.94 -20.91 8.15
CA GLY A 21 13.12 -19.90 7.09
C GLY A 21 11.82 -19.66 6.31
N ALA A 22 11.13 -20.74 5.91
CA ALA A 22 9.88 -20.66 5.16
C ALA A 22 8.74 -19.97 5.95
N ILE A 23 8.58 -20.28 7.24
CA ILE A 23 7.56 -19.65 8.10
C ILE A 23 7.86 -18.16 8.29
N SER A 24 9.13 -17.81 8.53
CA SER A 24 9.55 -16.41 8.68
C SER A 24 9.30 -15.61 7.40
N MET A 25 9.66 -16.15 6.24
CA MET A 25 9.41 -15.53 4.94
C MET A 25 7.91 -15.39 4.63
N GLN A 26 7.09 -16.38 4.98
CA GLN A 26 5.64 -16.30 4.83
C GLN A 26 5.03 -15.19 5.69
N ASN A 27 5.51 -15.00 6.92
CA ASN A 27 5.03 -13.94 7.81
C ASN A 27 5.44 -12.55 7.28
N VAL A 28 6.67 -12.40 6.79
CA VAL A 28 7.12 -11.16 6.13
C VAL A 28 6.28 -10.88 4.88
N ALA A 29 6.04 -11.87 4.03
CA ALA A 29 5.23 -11.70 2.82
C ALA A 29 3.79 -11.29 3.15
N LYS A 30 3.17 -11.89 4.18
CA LYS A 30 1.84 -11.49 4.66
C LYS A 30 1.83 -10.05 5.18
N SER A 31 2.84 -9.67 5.95
CA SER A 31 2.98 -8.30 6.47
C SER A 31 3.16 -7.27 5.35
N VAL A 32 3.96 -7.59 4.32
CA VAL A 32 4.15 -6.70 3.17
C VAL A 32 2.86 -6.57 2.36
N ALA A 33 2.13 -7.68 2.16
CA ALA A 33 0.84 -7.66 1.48
C ALA A 33 -0.21 -6.81 2.22
N SER A 34 -0.29 -6.91 3.54
CA SER A 34 -1.21 -6.07 4.34
C SER A 34 -0.84 -4.58 4.28
N VAL A 35 0.45 -4.26 4.32
CA VAL A 35 0.92 -2.86 4.20
C VAL A 35 0.61 -2.30 2.81
N ARG A 36 0.78 -3.09 1.74
CA ARG A 36 0.42 -2.68 0.38
C ARG A 36 -1.06 -2.39 0.25
N GLU A 37 -1.93 -3.27 0.74
CA GLU A 37 -3.38 -3.05 0.67
C GLU A 37 -3.80 -1.81 1.48
N ALA A 38 -3.24 -1.61 2.67
CA ALA A 38 -3.48 -0.40 3.46
C ALA A 38 -3.06 0.87 2.71
N THR A 39 -1.91 0.82 2.03
CA THR A 39 -1.40 1.94 1.22
C THR A 39 -2.31 2.23 0.02
N ARG A 40 -2.73 1.19 -0.72
CA ARG A 40 -3.68 1.33 -1.84
C ARG A 40 -5.01 1.91 -1.39
N LYS A 41 -5.53 1.43 -0.26
CA LYS A 41 -6.74 1.97 0.35
C LYS A 41 -6.57 3.45 0.67
N LYS A 42 -5.49 3.83 1.35
CA LYS A 42 -5.20 5.23 1.69
C LYS A 42 -5.17 6.13 0.46
N ILE A 43 -4.48 5.73 -0.60
CA ILE A 43 -4.41 6.50 -1.86
C ILE A 43 -5.79 6.63 -2.49
N SER A 44 -6.56 5.54 -2.57
CA SER A 44 -7.93 5.56 -3.09
C SER A 44 -8.80 6.55 -2.32
N ASP A 45 -8.74 6.50 -0.98
CA ASP A 45 -9.52 7.40 -0.11
C ASP A 45 -9.11 8.87 -0.29
N LEU A 46 -7.81 9.16 -0.43
CA LEU A 46 -7.30 10.51 -0.71
C LEU A 46 -7.78 11.06 -2.05
N ILE A 47 -7.81 10.22 -3.10
CA ILE A 47 -8.35 10.63 -4.41
C ILE A 47 -9.82 11.01 -4.29
N TRP A 48 -10.63 10.18 -3.60
CA TRP A 48 -12.05 10.47 -3.42
C TRP A 48 -12.30 11.69 -2.53
N ALA A 49 -11.54 11.87 -1.45
CA ALA A 49 -11.66 13.05 -0.59
C ALA A 49 -11.27 14.35 -1.30
N GLY A 50 -10.18 14.32 -2.07
CA GLY A 50 -9.70 15.47 -2.83
C GLY A 50 -10.64 15.85 -3.96
N PHE A 51 -11.13 14.87 -4.72
CA PHE A 51 -11.72 15.10 -6.03
C PHE A 51 -13.17 14.61 -6.19
N GLY A 52 -13.81 14.11 -5.13
CA GLY A 52 -15.20 13.62 -5.17
C GLY A 52 -16.20 14.65 -5.71
N ASP A 53 -15.95 15.94 -5.46
CA ASP A 53 -16.80 17.04 -5.92
C ASP A 53 -16.62 17.37 -7.42
N ALA A 54 -15.61 16.79 -8.10
CA ALA A 54 -15.38 17.01 -9.53
C ALA A 54 -16.48 16.39 -10.41
N GLY A 55 -17.27 15.46 -9.87
CA GLY A 55 -18.45 14.90 -10.52
C GLY A 55 -18.79 13.49 -10.03
N HIS A 56 -19.98 13.02 -10.39
CA HIS A 56 -20.52 11.73 -9.92
C HIS A 56 -19.92 10.48 -10.58
N THR A 57 -18.97 10.64 -11.50
CA THR A 57 -18.38 9.50 -12.23
C THR A 57 -16.93 9.29 -11.84
N GLN A 58 -16.51 8.02 -11.76
CA GLN A 58 -15.10 7.66 -11.56
C GLN A 58 -14.19 8.33 -12.59
N LYS A 59 -14.66 8.51 -13.84
CA LYS A 59 -13.90 9.18 -14.90
C LYS A 59 -13.69 10.67 -14.61
N ALA A 60 -14.69 11.39 -14.10
CA ALA A 60 -14.57 12.80 -13.77
C ALA A 60 -13.55 13.02 -12.64
N VAL A 61 -13.64 12.20 -11.58
CA VAL A 61 -12.68 12.21 -10.46
C VAL A 61 -11.27 11.90 -10.93
N ALA A 62 -11.11 10.86 -11.77
CA ALA A 62 -9.82 10.48 -12.31
C ALA A 62 -9.21 11.56 -13.21
N SER A 63 -10.02 12.24 -14.03
CA SER A 63 -9.57 13.35 -14.88
C SER A 63 -9.06 14.53 -14.06
N ALA A 64 -9.74 14.88 -12.97
CA ALA A 64 -9.32 15.96 -12.08
C ALA A 64 -8.00 15.61 -11.35
N ALA A 65 -7.91 14.40 -10.78
CA ALA A 65 -6.69 13.93 -10.11
C ALA A 65 -5.50 13.77 -11.06
N ALA A 66 -5.74 13.37 -12.32
CA ALA A 66 -4.72 13.28 -13.36
C ALA A 66 -4.06 14.63 -13.65
N ARG A 67 -4.84 15.72 -13.65
CA ARG A 67 -4.32 17.08 -13.86
C ARG A 67 -3.38 17.52 -12.73
N LEU A 68 -3.68 17.16 -11.48
CA LEU A 68 -2.83 17.48 -10.34
C LEU A 68 -1.54 16.66 -10.36
N THR A 69 -1.68 15.34 -10.49
CA THR A 69 -0.58 14.38 -10.28
C THR A 69 0.29 14.15 -11.52
N ARG A 70 -0.15 14.62 -12.69
CA ARG A 70 0.45 14.35 -14.01
C ARG A 70 0.52 12.87 -14.38
N ILE A 71 -0.32 12.05 -13.75
CA ILE A 71 -0.51 10.64 -14.12
C ILE A 71 -1.69 10.51 -15.07
N SER A 72 -1.62 9.55 -16.00
CA SER A 72 -2.75 9.25 -16.88
C SER A 72 -4.04 8.87 -16.11
N GLU A 73 -5.19 9.26 -16.65
CA GLU A 73 -6.50 8.94 -16.05
C GLU A 73 -6.68 7.44 -15.79
N ARG A 74 -6.20 6.59 -16.71
CA ARG A 74 -6.27 5.13 -16.55
C ARG A 74 -5.53 4.65 -15.30
N GLN A 75 -4.34 5.19 -15.03
CA GLN A 75 -3.58 4.80 -13.85
C GLN A 75 -4.23 5.33 -12.57
N ILE A 76 -4.80 6.52 -12.59
CA ILE A 76 -5.60 7.02 -11.47
C ILE A 76 -6.80 6.11 -11.18
N ILE A 77 -7.53 5.67 -12.22
CA ILE A 77 -8.64 4.71 -12.08
C ILE A 77 -8.13 3.41 -11.45
N ASN A 78 -6.97 2.91 -11.87
CA ASN A 78 -6.36 1.72 -11.28
C ASN A 78 -6.07 1.89 -9.78
N TYR A 79 -5.59 3.07 -9.36
CA TYR A 79 -5.33 3.38 -7.96
C TYR A 79 -6.62 3.52 -7.15
N MET A 80 -7.64 4.18 -7.71
CA MET A 80 -8.97 4.27 -7.11
C MET A 80 -9.58 2.87 -6.89
N GLN A 81 -9.40 1.96 -7.86
CA GLN A 81 -9.85 0.57 -7.78
C GLN A 81 -8.91 -0.35 -6.98
N ARG A 82 -7.81 0.17 -6.41
CA ARG A 82 -6.81 -0.58 -5.62
C ARG A 82 -6.16 -1.75 -6.39
N LYS A 83 -6.15 -1.67 -7.72
CA LYS A 83 -5.59 -2.72 -8.59
C LYS A 83 -4.07 -2.64 -8.69
N HIS A 84 -3.49 -1.46 -8.50
CA HIS A 84 -2.06 -1.20 -8.63
C HIS A 84 -1.53 -0.41 -7.43
N ASP A 85 -0.25 -0.63 -7.13
CA ASP A 85 0.49 0.22 -6.21
C ASP A 85 0.80 1.55 -6.89
N ALA A 86 0.56 2.66 -6.18
CA ALA A 86 0.99 3.96 -6.67
C ALA A 86 2.41 4.27 -6.19
N PRO A 87 3.17 5.07 -6.95
CA PRO A 87 4.43 5.63 -6.46
C PRO A 87 4.24 6.43 -5.16
N HIS A 88 5.23 6.40 -4.27
CA HIS A 88 5.16 7.05 -2.96
C HIS A 88 4.81 8.55 -3.03
N TYR A 89 5.39 9.28 -4.00
CA TYR A 89 5.15 10.73 -4.17
C TYR A 89 3.69 11.09 -4.46
N ILE A 90 2.86 10.13 -4.88
CA ILE A 90 1.42 10.37 -5.12
C ILE A 90 0.65 10.55 -3.83
N ALA A 91 1.01 9.81 -2.79
CA ALA A 91 0.37 10.00 -1.49
C ALA A 91 0.64 11.42 -0.97
N GLU A 92 1.89 11.89 -1.07
CA GLU A 92 2.32 13.23 -0.64
C GLU A 92 1.55 14.33 -1.39
N ILE A 93 1.53 14.29 -2.73
CA ILE A 93 0.79 15.28 -3.55
C ILE A 93 -0.70 15.32 -3.19
N LEU A 94 -1.31 14.16 -2.98
CA LEU A 94 -2.74 14.08 -2.66
C LEU A 94 -3.05 14.57 -1.24
N GLU A 95 -2.19 14.27 -0.27
CA GLU A 95 -2.30 14.75 1.11
C GLU A 95 -2.23 16.27 1.15
N ASP A 96 -1.19 16.86 0.55
CA ASP A 96 -1.02 18.31 0.47
C ASP A 96 -2.23 18.99 -0.17
N TYR A 97 -2.76 18.40 -1.25
CA TYR A 97 -3.94 18.93 -1.92
C TYR A 97 -5.20 18.86 -1.05
N VAL A 98 -5.44 17.74 -0.35
CA VAL A 98 -6.60 17.57 0.54
C VAL A 98 -6.52 18.56 1.70
N VAL A 99 -5.35 18.77 2.29
CA VAL A 99 -5.12 19.77 3.35
C VAL A 99 -5.43 21.17 2.81
N ALA A 100 -4.81 21.57 1.70
CA ALA A 100 -5.02 22.89 1.10
C ALA A 100 -6.48 23.13 0.65
N LYS A 101 -7.18 22.09 0.21
CA LYS A 101 -8.62 22.15 -0.10
C LYS A 101 -9.45 22.36 1.16
N THR A 102 -9.16 21.63 2.23
CA THR A 102 -9.85 21.72 3.52
C THR A 102 -9.65 23.09 4.15
N GLU A 103 -8.43 23.63 4.13
CA GLU A 103 -8.14 24.98 4.62
C GLU A 103 -8.88 26.08 3.85
N ARG A 104 -8.97 25.96 2.52
CA ARG A 104 -9.77 26.87 1.70
C ARG A 104 -11.25 26.80 2.03
N LEU A 105 -11.77 25.60 2.30
CA LEU A 105 -13.16 25.43 2.72
C LEU A 105 -13.41 26.02 4.11
N ALA A 106 -12.50 25.78 5.06
CA ALA A 106 -12.60 26.32 6.41
C ALA A 106 -12.62 27.86 6.43
N ARG A 107 -11.73 28.51 5.66
CA ARG A 107 -11.73 29.98 5.51
C ARG A 107 -13.06 30.51 4.96
N ARG A 108 -13.60 29.87 3.92
CA ARG A 108 -14.91 30.23 3.34
C ARG A 108 -16.06 30.13 4.34
N ILE A 109 -16.07 29.09 5.17
CA ILE A 109 -17.09 28.91 6.22
C ILE A 109 -16.90 29.93 7.34
N GLY A 110 -15.65 30.23 7.70
CA GLY A 110 -15.28 31.23 8.71
C GLY A 110 -15.48 32.69 8.29
N GLY A 111 -15.84 32.96 7.04
CA GLY A 111 -16.06 34.31 6.52
C GLY A 111 -14.78 35.08 6.19
N GLU A 112 -13.63 34.40 6.16
CA GLU A 112 -12.36 35.00 5.74
C GLU A 112 -12.16 34.84 4.22
N PRO A 113 -11.79 35.91 3.49
CA PRO A 113 -11.61 35.88 2.03
C PRO A 113 -10.47 34.96 1.57
#